data_AF-A0A520JFJ8-F1
#
_entry.id   AF-A0A520JFJ8-F1
#
_cell.length_a   1.000
_cell.length_b   1.000
_cell.length_c   1.000
_cell.angle_alpha   90.00
_cell.angle_beta   90.00
_cell.angle_gamma   90.00
#
_symmetry.space_group_name_H-M   'P 1'
#
loop_
_entity.id
_entity.type
_entity.pdbx_description
1 polymer ?
#
loop_
_entity_poly.entity_id
_entity_poly.type
_entity_poly.pdbx_seq_one_letter_code
_entity_poly.pdbx_strand_id
1 'polypeptide(L)'
;MPKTLTIIGMGACGVAAFAEAVTRLCYDPGDGWILHLVERDDELARGLAFGTEQPGHRLNTESRLMGLYDREPGHFRTWLEARRAAAGTPLDPDGVEYPERREYRLYMQEVLDEALDQARRAGIDVRIHHQ
;
A
#
# COMPACT_ATOMS: atom_id res chain seq x y z
N MET A 1 -17.38 8.31 23.15
CA MET A 1 -16.00 8.71 22.76
C MET A 1 -15.73 8.08 21.41
N PRO A 2 -15.10 8.79 20.45
CA PRO A 2 -14.75 8.19 19.17
C PRO A 2 -13.80 7.02 19.37
N LYS A 3 -13.98 5.96 18.57
CA LYS A 3 -13.06 4.81 18.58
C LYS A 3 -11.77 5.22 17.87
N THR A 4 -10.64 4.71 18.36
CA THR A 4 -9.33 5.05 17.81
C THR A 4 -8.60 3.79 17.38
N LEU A 5 -8.01 3.82 16.19
CA LEU A 5 -7.04 2.82 15.72
C LEU A 5 -5.72 3.55 15.46
N THR A 6 -4.64 3.05 16.04
CA THR A 6 -3.29 3.57 15.79
C THR A 6 -2.46 2.50 15.11
N ILE A 7 -1.88 2.85 13.97
CA ILE A 7 -0.98 2.01 13.18
C ILE A 7 0.42 2.60 13.32
N ILE A 8 1.35 1.79 13.84
CA ILE A 8 2.74 2.18 14.06
C ILE A 8 3.62 1.47 13.04
N GLY A 9 4.30 2.26 12.21
CA GLY A 9 5.04 1.81 11.04
C GLY A 9 4.13 1.75 9.81
N MET A 10 4.45 2.56 8.80
CA MET A 10 3.72 2.71 7.53
C MET A 10 4.53 2.15 6.35
N GLY A 11 5.27 1.05 6.58
CA GLY A 11 5.72 0.16 5.51
C GLY A 11 4.59 -0.75 5.01
N ALA A 12 4.92 -1.83 4.29
CA ALA A 12 3.93 -2.72 3.66
C ALA A 12 2.77 -3.15 4.58
N CYS A 13 3.08 -3.65 5.78
CA CYS A 13 2.04 -4.09 6.72
C CYS A 13 1.16 -2.94 7.21
N GLY A 14 1.72 -1.75 7.45
CA GLY A 14 0.97 -0.58 7.89
C GLY A 14 0.04 -0.06 6.80
N VAL A 15 0.52 0.00 5.56
CA VAL A 15 -0.29 0.36 4.39
C VAL A 15 -1.43 -0.65 4.20
N ALA A 16 -1.14 -1.96 4.24
CA ALA A 16 -2.17 -2.99 4.11
C ALA A 16 -3.23 -2.89 5.24
N ALA A 17 -2.79 -2.72 6.49
CA ALA A 17 -3.68 -2.57 7.63
C ALA A 17 -4.55 -1.30 7.51
N PHE A 18 -3.99 -0.20 7.05
CA PHE A 18 -4.73 1.05 6.84
C PHE A 18 -5.76 0.91 5.71
N ALA A 19 -5.37 0.38 4.55
CA ALA A 19 -6.28 0.18 3.42
C ALA A 19 -7.45 -0.76 3.76
N GLU A 20 -7.18 -1.86 4.48
CA GLU A 20 -8.22 -2.77 4.97
C GLU A 20 -9.12 -2.10 6.01
N ALA A 21 -8.56 -1.32 6.95
CA ALA A 21 -9.35 -0.59 7.94
C ALA A 21 -10.29 0.41 7.25
N VAL A 22 -9.80 1.20 6.30
CA VAL A 22 -10.62 2.15 5.53
C VAL A 22 -11.73 1.41 4.77
N THR A 23 -11.41 0.32 4.08
CA THR A 23 -12.40 -0.51 3.36
C THR A 23 -13.52 -0.98 4.29
N ARG A 24 -13.18 -1.49 5.47
CA ARG A 24 -14.18 -1.95 6.46
C ARG A 24 -15.02 -0.80 6.99
N LEU A 25 -14.42 0.33 7.31
CA LEU A 25 -15.12 1.49 7.84
C LEU A 25 -15.99 2.19 6.80
N CYS A 26 -15.70 2.06 5.51
CA CYS A 26 -16.61 2.51 4.47
C CYS A 26 -17.87 1.64 4.37
N TYR A 27 -17.77 0.35 4.68
CA TYR A 27 -18.90 -0.59 4.65
C TYR A 27 -19.72 -0.57 5.94
N ASP A 28 -19.04 -0.56 7.09
CA ASP A 28 -19.63 -0.49 8.42
C ASP A 28 -18.93 0.59 9.25
N PRO A 29 -19.36 1.86 9.12
CA PRO A 29 -18.68 3.00 9.74
C PRO A 29 -18.67 2.94 11.27
N GLY A 30 -19.65 2.28 11.90
CA GLY A 30 -19.91 2.43 13.33
C GLY A 30 -20.02 3.91 13.76
N ASP A 31 -19.75 4.17 15.04
CA ASP A 31 -19.83 5.52 15.61
C ASP A 31 -18.43 6.16 15.73
N GLY A 32 -18.07 7.02 14.76
CA GLY A 32 -16.96 7.98 14.82
C GLY A 32 -15.58 7.39 15.07
N TRP A 33 -14.81 7.15 14.00
CA TRP A 33 -13.43 6.66 14.08
C TRP A 33 -12.40 7.76 13.86
N ILE A 34 -11.28 7.64 14.57
CA ILE A 34 -10.05 8.39 14.33
C ILE A 34 -8.93 7.38 14.05
N LEU A 35 -8.27 7.50 12.90
CA LEU A 35 -7.14 6.68 12.50
C LEU A 35 -5.84 7.47 12.66
N HIS A 36 -4.92 6.97 13.47
CA HIS A 36 -3.59 7.56 13.65
C HIS A 36 -2.56 6.73 12.90
N LEU A 37 -1.81 7.35 12.00
CA LEU A 37 -0.72 6.74 11.25
C LEU A 37 0.60 7.31 11.79
N VAL A 38 1.44 6.46 12.35
CA VAL A 38 2.73 6.86 12.94
C VAL A 38 3.85 6.25 12.13
N GLU A 39 4.72 7.07 11.56
CA GLU A 39 5.90 6.64 10.81
C GLU A 39 7.10 7.49 11.23
N ARG A 40 8.29 6.90 11.26
CA ARG A 40 9.52 7.62 11.57
C ARG A 40 10.07 8.33 10.34
N ASP A 41 9.98 7.69 9.18
CA ASP A 41 10.41 8.29 7.93
C ASP A 41 9.50 9.47 7.54
N ASP A 42 10.05 10.46 6.85
CA ASP A 42 9.28 11.60 6.32
C ASP A 42 8.26 11.15 5.24
N GLU A 43 8.54 10.02 4.60
CA GLU A 43 7.70 9.42 3.57
C GLU A 43 7.01 8.16 4.11
N LEU A 44 5.67 8.15 4.03
CA LEU A 44 4.89 6.92 4.22
C LEU A 44 5.13 5.95 3.06
N ALA A 45 4.71 4.68 3.22
CA ALA A 45 4.84 3.62 2.20
C ALA A 45 6.27 3.32 1.74
N ARG A 46 7.29 3.96 2.31
CA ARG A 46 8.70 3.69 2.00
C ARG A 46 9.18 2.42 2.70
N GLY A 47 9.14 2.45 4.03
CA GLY A 47 9.66 1.40 4.91
C GLY A 47 11.15 1.07 4.69
N LEU A 48 11.73 0.31 5.62
CA LEU A 48 13.15 -0.06 5.52
C LEU A 48 13.45 -0.98 4.31
N ALA A 49 12.52 -1.90 4.00
CA ALA A 49 12.76 -2.95 3.01
C ALA A 49 12.75 -2.44 1.56
N PHE A 50 11.98 -1.38 1.27
CA PHE A 50 11.69 -0.93 -0.10
C PHE A 50 12.20 0.49 -0.40
N GLY A 51 12.80 1.18 0.57
CA GLY A 51 13.36 2.54 0.41
C GLY A 51 14.70 2.64 -0.35
N THR A 52 15.13 1.57 -1.02
CA THR A 52 16.36 1.53 -1.83
C THR A 52 16.09 1.99 -3.26
N GLU A 53 16.96 2.85 -3.79
CA GLU A 53 16.92 3.26 -5.20
C GLU A 53 17.77 2.38 -6.13
N GLN A 54 18.53 1.42 -5.59
CA GLN A 54 19.38 0.55 -6.40
C GLN A 54 18.55 -0.43 -7.26
N PRO A 55 18.66 -0.40 -8.61
CA PRO A 55 17.85 -1.27 -9.48
C PRO A 55 18.10 -2.77 -9.29
N GLY A 56 19.30 -3.15 -8.81
CA GLY A 56 19.64 -4.54 -8.51
C GLY A 56 18.86 -5.14 -7.32
N HIS A 57 18.20 -4.31 -6.51
CA HIS A 57 17.39 -4.78 -5.39
C HIS A 57 16.01 -5.20 -5.87
N ARG A 58 15.87 -6.49 -6.18
CA ARG A 58 14.62 -7.13 -6.57
C ARG A 58 13.89 -7.75 -5.38
N LEU A 59 12.61 -8.00 -5.56
CA LEU A 59 11.82 -8.81 -4.65
C LEU A 59 12.31 -10.26 -4.68
N ASN A 60 12.26 -10.93 -3.53
CA ASN A 60 12.47 -12.37 -3.40
C ASN A 60 11.17 -13.18 -3.60
N THR A 61 10.05 -12.49 -3.80
CA THR A 61 8.72 -13.04 -4.03
C THR A 61 8.27 -12.70 -5.44
N GLU A 62 7.63 -13.66 -6.11
CA GLU A 62 7.07 -13.47 -7.43
C GLU A 62 5.87 -12.50 -7.37
N SER A 63 5.70 -11.70 -8.43
CA SER A 63 4.72 -10.61 -8.51
C SER A 63 3.25 -10.97 -8.20
N ARG A 64 2.78 -12.19 -8.52
CA ARG A 64 1.41 -12.67 -8.24
C ARG A 64 1.20 -13.08 -6.78
N LEU A 65 2.27 -13.19 -6.00
CA LEU A 65 2.24 -13.61 -4.61
C LEU A 65 2.55 -12.47 -3.62
N MET A 66 2.68 -11.23 -4.11
CA MET A 66 3.19 -10.10 -3.32
C MET A 66 2.15 -8.98 -3.07
N GLY A 67 0.86 -9.19 -3.37
CA GLY A 67 -0.20 -8.20 -3.12
C GLY A 67 -0.36 -7.77 -1.66
N LEU A 68 -0.97 -6.61 -1.43
CA LEU A 68 -1.31 -6.11 -0.07
C LEU A 68 -2.70 -6.54 0.41
N TYR A 69 -3.56 -6.96 -0.51
CA TYR A 69 -4.93 -7.37 -0.23
C TYR A 69 -5.04 -8.89 -0.15
N ASP A 70 -5.49 -9.40 0.99
CA ASP A 70 -5.67 -10.85 1.24
C ASP A 70 -6.57 -11.52 0.20
N ARG A 71 -7.63 -10.84 -0.22
CA ARG A 71 -8.60 -11.35 -1.20
C ARG A 71 -8.19 -11.12 -2.66
N GLU A 72 -7.14 -10.34 -2.90
CA GLU A 72 -6.64 -9.99 -4.23
C GLU A 72 -5.11 -10.16 -4.30
N PRO A 73 -4.59 -11.40 -4.12
CA PRO A 73 -3.14 -11.64 -4.07
C PRO A 73 -2.42 -11.21 -5.37
N GLY A 74 -3.12 -11.25 -6.51
CA GLY A 74 -2.64 -10.80 -7.80
C GLY A 74 -2.71 -9.28 -8.04
N HIS A 75 -3.21 -8.48 -7.08
CA HIS A 75 -3.42 -7.05 -7.28
C HIS A 75 -2.12 -6.32 -7.68
N PHE A 76 -0.99 -6.66 -7.04
CA PHE A 76 0.30 -6.10 -7.42
C PHE A 76 0.72 -6.48 -8.85
N ARG A 77 0.49 -7.74 -9.26
CA ARG A 77 0.77 -8.19 -10.63
C ARG A 77 -0.02 -7.36 -11.64
N THR A 78 -1.32 -7.21 -11.45
CA THR A 78 -2.19 -6.45 -12.35
C THR A 78 -1.75 -4.98 -12.45
N TRP A 79 -1.44 -4.36 -11.31
CA TRP A 79 -0.89 -3.00 -11.27
C TRP A 79 0.42 -2.91 -12.07
N LEU A 80 1.33 -3.87 -11.88
CA LEU A 80 2.63 -3.89 -12.52
C LEU A 80 2.53 -4.06 -14.05
N GLU A 81 1.64 -4.95 -14.51
CA GLU A 81 1.36 -5.16 -15.94
C GLU A 81 0.88 -3.87 -16.59
N ALA A 82 -0.11 -3.19 -15.98
CA ALA A 82 -0.62 -1.92 -16.47
C ALA A 82 0.48 -0.85 -16.54
N ARG A 83 1.25 -0.71 -15.46
CA ARG A 83 2.35 0.27 -15.38
C ARG A 83 3.42 0.04 -16.44
N ARG A 84 3.89 -1.20 -16.59
CA ARG A 84 4.95 -1.57 -17.54
C ARG A 84 4.46 -1.50 -18.98
N ALA A 85 3.21 -1.86 -19.26
CA ALA A 85 2.60 -1.64 -20.58
C ALA A 85 2.55 -0.15 -20.93
N ALA A 86 2.14 0.72 -20.00
CA ALA A 86 2.14 2.17 -20.20
C ALA A 86 3.56 2.75 -20.41
N ALA A 87 4.58 2.13 -19.82
CA ALA A 87 5.99 2.49 -20.01
C ALA A 87 6.63 1.92 -21.29
N GLY A 88 5.89 1.14 -22.10
CA GLY A 88 6.41 0.52 -23.33
C GLY A 88 7.27 -0.73 -23.11
N THR A 89 7.24 -1.32 -21.91
CA THR A 89 8.00 -2.53 -21.55
C THR A 89 7.08 -3.61 -20.97
N PRO A 90 6.05 -4.06 -21.71
CA PRO A 90 5.02 -4.95 -21.19
C PRO A 90 5.61 -6.27 -20.66
N LEU A 91 4.99 -6.80 -19.61
CA LEU A 91 5.32 -8.13 -19.10
C LEU A 91 4.79 -9.21 -20.04
N ASP A 92 5.50 -10.34 -20.06
CA ASP A 92 4.93 -11.59 -20.56
C ASP A 92 3.79 -12.02 -19.59
N PRO A 93 2.54 -12.16 -20.06
CA PRO A 93 1.40 -12.58 -19.25
C PRO A 93 1.60 -13.92 -18.56
N ASP A 94 2.38 -14.83 -19.15
CA ASP A 94 2.68 -16.15 -18.58
C ASP A 94 4.06 -16.20 -17.90
N GLY A 95 4.82 -15.10 -17.96
CA GLY A 95 6.15 -14.97 -17.39
C GLY A 95 6.15 -14.87 -15.87
N VAL A 96 7.17 -15.50 -15.26
CA VAL A 96 7.55 -15.32 -13.86
C VAL A 96 8.30 -14.00 -13.73
N GLU A 97 7.84 -13.11 -12.85
CA GLU A 97 8.47 -11.81 -12.64
C GLU A 97 8.80 -11.59 -11.15
N TYR A 98 10.03 -11.16 -10.90
CA TYR A 98 10.51 -10.69 -9.59
C TYR A 98 10.81 -9.19 -9.71
N PRO A 99 9.84 -8.30 -9.42
CA PRO A 99 9.99 -6.87 -9.71
C PRO A 99 11.08 -6.20 -8.87
N GLU A 100 11.49 -5.00 -9.27
CA GLU A 100 12.34 -4.17 -8.42
C GLU A 100 11.59 -3.81 -7.12
N ARG A 101 12.32 -3.71 -6.00
CA ARG A 101 11.73 -3.25 -4.74
C ARG A 101 11.13 -1.85 -4.85
N ARG A 102 11.69 -1.01 -5.73
CA ARG A 102 11.15 0.32 -6.05
C ARG A 102 9.79 0.25 -6.74
N GLU A 103 9.56 -0.71 -7.62
CA GLU A 103 8.24 -0.89 -8.24
C GLU A 103 7.20 -1.28 -7.19
N TYR A 104 7.57 -2.12 -6.23
CA TYR A 104 6.70 -2.43 -5.10
C TYR A 104 6.44 -1.22 -4.20
N ARG A 105 7.45 -0.37 -3.97
CA ARG A 105 7.27 0.89 -3.23
C ARG A 105 6.26 1.82 -3.91
N LEU A 106 6.34 1.96 -5.23
CA LEU A 106 5.39 2.78 -5.99
C LEU A 106 3.97 2.22 -5.90
N TYR A 107 3.82 0.90 -5.99
CA TYR A 107 2.53 0.25 -5.76
C TYR A 107 1.97 0.52 -4.35
N MET A 108 2.78 0.39 -3.30
CA MET A 108 2.35 0.68 -1.92
C MET A 108 1.94 2.15 -1.76
N GLN A 109 2.64 3.08 -2.41
CA GLN A 109 2.29 4.49 -2.38
C GLN A 109 0.91 4.73 -3.03
N GLU A 110 0.66 4.14 -4.19
CA GLU A 110 -0.63 4.28 -4.87
C GLU A 110 -1.78 3.68 -4.04
N VAL A 111 -1.58 2.52 -3.41
CA VAL A 111 -2.56 1.93 -2.47
C VAL A 111 -2.82 2.83 -1.27
N LEU A 112 -1.77 3.44 -0.70
CA LEU A 112 -1.92 4.37 0.41
C LEU A 112 -2.71 5.62 -0.01
N ASP A 113 -2.40 6.19 -1.17
CA ASP A 113 -3.07 7.37 -1.70
C ASP A 113 -4.56 7.09 -1.97
N GLU A 114 -4.89 5.92 -2.54
CA GLU A 114 -6.26 5.46 -2.74
C GLU A 114 -7.02 5.32 -1.41
N ALA A 115 -6.39 4.71 -0.40
CA ALA A 115 -6.99 4.54 0.92
C ALA A 115 -7.21 5.88 1.64
N LEU A 116 -6.27 6.83 1.52
CA LEU A 116 -6.44 8.20 2.05
C LEU A 116 -7.60 8.92 1.37
N ASP A 117 -7.71 8.78 0.05
CA ASP A 117 -8.79 9.36 -0.74
C ASP A 117 -10.16 8.78 -0.37
N GLN A 118 -10.22 7.46 -0.17
CA GLN A 118 -11.43 6.77 0.27
C GLN A 118 -11.83 7.20 1.69
N ALA A 119 -10.87 7.28 2.62
CA ALA A 119 -11.10 7.77 3.97
C ALA A 119 -11.67 9.19 3.98
N ARG A 120 -11.09 10.09 3.17
CA ARG A 120 -11.56 11.47 2.99
C ARG A 120 -12.98 11.53 2.47
N ARG A 121 -13.32 10.74 1.44
CA ARG A 121 -14.68 10.68 0.86
C ARG A 121 -15.70 10.14 1.86
N ALA A 122 -15.29 9.21 2.72
CA ALA A 122 -16.14 8.62 3.76
C ALA A 122 -16.20 9.46 5.06
N GLY A 123 -15.45 10.56 5.15
CA GLY A 123 -15.41 11.41 6.36
C GLY A 123 -14.70 10.76 7.56
N ILE A 124 -13.79 9.83 7.32
CA ILE A 124 -12.97 9.19 8.36
C ILE A 124 -11.83 10.15 8.74
N ASP A 125 -11.68 10.48 10.04
CA ASP A 125 -10.60 11.34 10.54
C ASP A 125 -9.28 10.54 10.51
N VAL A 126 -8.33 10.99 9.69
CA VAL A 126 -6.99 10.39 9.58
C VAL A 126 -5.93 11.41 9.98
N ARG A 127 -5.04 11.02 10.90
CA ARG A 127 -4.00 11.87 11.46
C ARG A 127 -2.63 11.21 11.28
N ILE A 128 -1.72 11.90 10.61
CA ILE A 128 -0.37 11.41 10.30
C ILE A 128 0.62 12.05 11.28
N HIS A 129 1.52 11.24 11.84
CA HIS A 129 2.53 11.64 12.82
C HIS A 129 3.90 11.16 12.35
N HIS A 130 4.86 12.08 12.25
CA HIS A 130 6.27 11.77 11.99
C HIS A 130 7.03 11.76 13.33
N GLN A 131 7.63 10.62 13.70
CA GLN A 131 8.21 10.39 15.04
C GLN A 131 9.58 9.70 15.00
#